data_AF-A0A354NVS2-F1
#
_entry.id   AF-A0A354NVS2-F1
#
_cell.length_a   1.000
_cell.length_b   1.000
_cell.length_c   1.000
_cell.angle_alpha   90.00
_cell.angle_beta   90.00
_cell.angle_gamma   90.00
#
_symmetry.space_group_name_H-M   'P 1'
#
loop_
_entity.id
_entity.type
_entity.pdbx_description
1 polymer ?
#
loop_
_entity_poly.entity_id
_entity_poly.type
_entity_poly.pdbx_seq_one_letter_code
_entity_poly.pdbx_strand_id
1 'polypeptide(L)'
;MIHGFATVIKGSANPGDTLKLECSGIEPIKCRVKNDGSWAMPDVRLPTGSQELTVVDENNPELSATIRILVSEVTPIYVTSPLTGETLEAKHIEVTGKAARGRLVCLRLGRKTMTERANNHGSFRFSDVELPEW
;
A
#
# COMPACT_ATOMS: atom_id res chain seq x y z
N MET A 1 7.09 12.59 0.00
CA MET A 1 6.59 11.44 0.79
C MET A 1 5.12 11.68 1.08
N ILE A 2 4.22 10.88 0.51
CA ILE A 2 2.80 10.89 0.89
C ILE A 2 2.63 9.66 1.79
N HIS A 3 2.66 9.88 3.10
CA HIS A 3 2.44 8.82 4.08
C HIS A 3 0.93 8.64 4.27
N GLY A 4 0.41 7.50 3.79
CA GLY A 4 -0.98 7.08 3.98
C GLY A 4 -1.83 7.17 2.71
N PHE A 5 -2.56 6.08 2.42
CA PHE A 5 -3.65 6.13 1.45
C PHE A 5 -4.83 6.82 2.12
N ALA A 6 -5.28 7.93 1.53
CA ALA A 6 -6.52 8.58 1.94
C ALA A 6 -7.70 7.80 1.34
N THR A 7 -8.68 7.45 2.17
CA THR A 7 -9.92 6.81 1.73
C THR A 7 -11.14 7.49 2.34
N VAL A 8 -12.30 7.24 1.74
CA VAL A 8 -13.59 7.69 2.28
C VAL A 8 -14.28 6.49 2.92
N ILE A 9 -14.61 6.62 4.21
CA ILE A 9 -15.44 5.64 4.91
C ILE A 9 -16.86 6.20 4.97
N LYS A 10 -17.85 5.40 4.57
CA LYS A 10 -19.25 5.82 4.48
C LYS A 10 -20.20 4.69 4.84
N GLY A 11 -21.40 5.04 5.25
CA GLY A 11 -22.45 4.09 5.59
C GLY A 11 -23.76 4.78 5.96
N SER A 12 -24.59 4.04 6.69
CA SER A 12 -25.85 4.51 7.25
C SER A 12 -25.90 4.27 8.76
N ALA A 13 -26.59 5.13 9.49
CA ALA A 13 -26.86 5.02 10.94
C ALA A 13 -28.09 5.90 11.29
N ASN A 14 -28.47 6.02 12.56
CA ASN A 14 -29.64 6.85 12.89
C ASN A 14 -29.33 8.34 12.67
N PRO A 15 -30.25 9.10 12.05
CA PRO A 15 -30.07 10.52 11.84
C PRO A 15 -29.74 11.30 13.13
N GLY A 16 -28.70 12.13 13.06
CA GLY A 16 -28.29 12.99 14.17
C GLY A 16 -27.27 12.37 15.14
N ASP A 17 -27.05 11.06 15.11
CA ASP A 17 -26.06 10.37 15.92
C ASP A 17 -24.62 10.83 15.59
N THR A 18 -23.72 10.68 16.56
CA THR A 18 -22.29 10.94 16.39
C THR A 18 -21.54 9.61 16.33
N LEU A 19 -20.86 9.37 15.22
CA LEU A 19 -20.04 8.18 15.02
C LEU A 19 -18.58 8.49 15.28
N LYS A 20 -17.85 7.53 15.87
CA LYS A 20 -16.41 7.58 16.11
C LYS A 20 -15.73 6.41 15.40
N LEU A 21 -14.75 6.70 14.56
CA LEU A 21 -13.86 5.72 13.95
C LEU A 21 -12.62 5.54 14.83
N GLU A 22 -12.33 4.29 15.16
CA GLU A 22 -11.15 3.85 15.87
C GLU A 22 -10.31 2.97 14.94
N CYS A 23 -9.01 3.27 14.84
CA CYS A 23 -8.05 2.48 14.10
C CYS A 23 -6.66 2.68 14.73
N SER A 24 -5.90 1.60 14.85
CA SER A 24 -4.55 1.67 15.44
C SER A 24 -3.64 2.57 14.60
N GLY A 25 -2.85 3.42 15.25
CA GLY A 25 -1.88 4.29 14.59
C GLY A 25 -2.47 5.59 13.99
N ILE A 26 -3.74 5.90 14.20
CA ILE A 26 -4.35 7.19 13.86
C ILE A 26 -5.17 7.74 15.03
N GLU A 27 -5.37 9.05 15.05
CA GLU A 27 -6.28 9.68 16.01
C GLU A 27 -7.75 9.32 15.67
N PRO A 28 -8.62 9.17 16.67
CA PRO A 28 -10.04 8.90 16.44
C PRO A 28 -10.70 10.00 15.61
N ILE A 29 -11.49 9.60 14.62
CA ILE A 29 -12.21 10.53 13.73
C ILE A 29 -13.68 10.49 14.07
N LYS A 30 -14.33 11.66 14.18
CA LYS A 30 -15.76 11.76 14.44
C LYS A 30 -16.52 12.30 13.24
N CYS A 31 -17.74 11.81 13.04
CA CYS A 31 -18.67 12.41 12.08
C CYS A 31 -20.11 12.35 12.59
N ARG A 32 -20.93 13.30 12.16
CA ARG A 32 -22.36 13.31 12.46
C ARG A 32 -23.15 12.67 11.32
N VAL A 33 -24.14 11.85 11.66
CA VAL A 33 -25.07 11.27 10.70
C VAL A 33 -26.05 12.34 10.23
N LYS A 34 -26.22 12.44 8.91
CA LYS A 34 -27.13 13.41 8.29
C LYS A 34 -28.59 13.03 8.53
N ASN A 35 -29.50 13.97 8.24
CA ASN A 35 -30.94 13.77 8.39
C ASN A 35 -31.51 12.63 7.53
N ASP A 36 -30.86 12.28 6.42
CA ASP A 36 -31.22 11.17 5.55
C ASP A 36 -30.64 9.81 6.01
N GLY A 37 -29.97 9.79 7.16
CA GLY A 37 -29.32 8.59 7.72
C GLY A 37 -27.94 8.30 7.12
N SER A 38 -27.47 9.07 6.14
CA SER A 38 -26.16 8.88 5.53
C SER A 38 -25.04 9.55 6.32
N TRP A 39 -23.83 8.98 6.27
CA TRP A 39 -22.63 9.58 6.85
C TRP A 39 -21.39 9.27 5.99
N ALA A 40 -20.38 10.13 6.11
CA ALA A 40 -19.08 9.94 5.48
C ALA A 40 -17.97 10.61 6.29
N MET A 41 -16.84 9.93 6.41
CA MET A 41 -15.56 10.44 6.91
C MET A 41 -14.60 10.52 5.72
N PRO A 42 -14.38 11.71 5.13
CA PRO A 42 -13.43 11.88 4.05
C PRO A 42 -11.98 11.86 4.58
N ASP A 43 -11.03 11.59 3.68
CA ASP A 43 -9.60 11.74 3.92
C ASP A 43 -9.04 10.96 5.12
N VAL A 44 -9.60 9.77 5.39
CA VAL A 44 -9.06 8.87 6.42
C VAL A 44 -7.73 8.32 5.92
N ARG A 45 -6.63 8.76 6.55
CA ARG A 45 -5.26 8.34 6.20
C ARG A 45 -4.86 7.15 7.04
N LEU A 46 -4.73 5.99 6.40
CA LEU A 46 -4.43 4.74 7.12
C LEU A 46 -2.94 4.37 7.02
N PRO A 47 -2.33 3.84 8.11
CA PRO A 47 -0.99 3.29 8.07
C PRO A 47 -0.91 2.08 7.14
N THR A 48 0.29 1.80 6.61
CA THR A 48 0.53 0.60 5.82
C THR A 48 0.45 -0.66 6.69
N GLY A 49 0.07 -1.79 6.08
CA GLY A 49 -0.11 -3.06 6.76
C GLY A 49 -1.59 -3.41 7.00
N SER A 50 -1.80 -4.43 7.82
CA SER A 50 -3.14 -4.88 8.22
C SER A 50 -3.75 -3.86 9.18
N GLN A 51 -4.93 -3.36 8.85
CA GLN A 51 -5.68 -2.40 9.65
C GLN A 51 -7.02 -3.01 10.08
N GLU A 52 -7.40 -2.76 11.33
CA GLU A 52 -8.73 -3.04 11.85
C GLU A 52 -9.39 -1.70 12.18
N LEU A 53 -10.51 -1.43 11.52
CA LEU A 53 -11.25 -0.19 11.63
C LEU A 53 -12.57 -0.50 12.31
N THR A 54 -12.86 0.18 13.41
CA THR A 54 -14.12 0.04 14.15
C THR A 54 -14.83 1.37 14.16
N VAL A 55 -16.07 1.40 13.67
CA VAL A 55 -16.97 2.56 13.78
C VAL A 55 -17.94 2.27 14.91
N VAL A 56 -17.98 3.15 15.90
CA VAL A 56 -18.86 3.06 17.08
C VAL A 56 -19.84 4.23 17.03
N ASP A 57 -21.11 3.96 17.29
CA ASP A 57 -22.09 5.00 17.60
C ASP A 57 -21.88 5.49 19.04
N GLU A 58 -21.45 6.75 19.22
CA GLU A 58 -21.23 7.31 20.55
C GLU A 58 -22.55 7.55 21.31
N ASN A 59 -23.67 7.66 20.60
CA ASN A 59 -25.00 7.79 21.21
C ASN A 59 -25.51 6.42 21.69
N ASN A 60 -25.13 5.34 21.02
CA ASN A 60 -25.47 3.96 21.37
C ASN A 60 -24.25 3.03 21.25
N PRO A 61 -23.34 2.99 22.25
CA PRO A 61 -22.04 2.30 22.12
C PRO A 61 -22.10 0.78 21.84
N GLU A 62 -23.25 0.14 22.04
CA GLU A 62 -23.47 -1.26 21.65
C GLU A 62 -23.60 -1.45 20.13
N LEU A 63 -23.90 -0.37 19.38
CA LEU A 63 -23.94 -0.37 17.93
C LEU A 63 -22.55 -0.03 17.37
N SER A 64 -21.90 -1.04 16.80
CA SER A 64 -20.60 -0.87 16.14
C SER A 64 -20.46 -1.76 14.92
N ALA A 65 -19.55 -1.38 14.02
CA ALA A 65 -19.16 -2.15 12.86
C ALA A 65 -17.64 -2.19 12.74
N THR A 66 -17.08 -3.39 12.58
CA THR A 66 -15.64 -3.61 12.41
C THR A 66 -15.33 -4.16 11.03
N ILE A 67 -14.32 -3.59 10.38
CA ILE A 67 -13.79 -4.06 9.09
C ILE A 67 -12.27 -4.22 9.16
N ARG A 68 -11.76 -5.28 8.53
CA ARG A 68 -10.33 -5.52 8.37
C ARG A 68 -9.92 -5.27 6.93
N ILE A 69 -8.88 -4.47 6.72
CA ILE A 69 -8.34 -4.17 5.40
C ILE A 69 -6.81 -4.29 5.39
N LEU A 70 -6.24 -4.49 4.21
CA LEU A 70 -4.79 -4.47 4.01
C LEU A 70 -4.41 -3.22 3.22
N VAL A 71 -3.71 -2.29 3.86
CA VAL A 71 -3.18 -1.08 3.21
C VAL A 71 -1.79 -1.39 2.69
N SER A 72 -1.65 -1.55 1.37
CA SER A 72 -0.36 -1.85 0.75
C SER A 72 0.40 -0.58 0.41
N GLU A 73 1.64 -0.43 0.87
CA GLU A 73 2.55 0.58 0.34
C GLU A 73 2.81 0.32 -1.15
N VAL A 74 2.64 1.34 -1.99
CA VAL A 74 3.00 1.26 -3.42
C VAL A 74 4.32 2.02 -3.60
N THR A 75 5.42 1.29 -3.55
CA THR A 75 6.72 1.80 -4.01
C THR A 75 6.85 1.45 -5.49
N PRO A 76 7.02 2.43 -6.40
CA PRO A 76 7.31 2.16 -7.80
C PRO A 76 8.52 1.24 -7.93
N ILE A 77 8.51 0.35 -8.91
CA ILE A 77 9.69 -0.40 -9.27
C ILE A 77 10.58 0.52 -10.11
N TYR A 78 11.83 0.72 -9.70
CA TYR A 78 12.81 1.43 -10.51
C TYR A 78 14.14 0.70 -10.51
N VAL A 79 14.74 0.59 -11.69
CA VAL A 79 16.08 0.03 -11.89
C VAL A 79 17.10 1.14 -11.66
N THR A 80 18.11 0.87 -10.83
CA THR A 80 19.22 1.79 -10.53
C THR A 80 20.49 1.44 -11.28
N SER A 81 20.63 0.18 -11.71
CA SER A 81 21.71 -0.26 -12.58
C SER A 81 21.25 -1.51 -13.35
N PRO A 82 21.59 -1.66 -14.64
CA PRO A 82 22.29 -0.66 -15.46
C PRO A 82 21.46 0.60 -15.70
N LEU A 83 22.13 1.70 -16.03
CA LEU A 83 21.46 2.96 -16.36
C LEU A 83 20.96 2.95 -17.81
N THR A 84 19.88 3.67 -18.07
CA THR A 84 19.36 3.83 -19.43
C THR A 84 20.43 4.45 -20.33
N GLY A 85 20.75 3.77 -21.43
CA GLY A 85 21.75 4.21 -22.41
C GLY A 85 23.19 3.81 -22.08
N GLU A 86 23.42 3.07 -21.00
CA GLU A 86 24.71 2.49 -20.69
C GLU A 86 25.04 1.35 -21.66
N THR A 87 26.20 1.43 -22.33
CA THR A 87 26.75 0.32 -23.11
C THR A 87 27.55 -0.57 -22.18
N LEU A 88 27.16 -1.84 -22.08
CA LEU A 88 27.88 -2.86 -21.31
C LEU A 88 28.43 -3.92 -22.26
N GLU A 89 29.75 -4.09 -22.27
CA GLU A 89 30.40 -5.23 -22.92
C GLU A 89 30.58 -6.36 -21.90
N ALA A 90 29.49 -7.07 -21.62
CA ALA A 90 29.50 -8.15 -20.64
C ALA A 90 28.51 -9.26 -21.02
N LYS A 91 28.95 -10.51 -20.89
CA LYS A 91 28.07 -11.69 -21.01
C LYS A 91 27.08 -11.79 -19.85
N HIS A 92 27.51 -11.40 -18.65
CA HIS A 92 26.71 -11.41 -17.43
C HIS A 92 26.66 -10.02 -16.83
N ILE A 93 25.46 -9.57 -16.45
CA ILE A 93 25.26 -8.28 -15.80
C ILE A 93 24.62 -8.46 -14.44
N GLU A 94 24.68 -7.39 -13.65
CA GLU A 94 23.87 -7.26 -12.45
C GLU A 94 22.75 -6.24 -12.70
N VAL A 95 21.53 -6.57 -12.31
CA VAL A 95 20.40 -5.64 -12.34
C VAL A 95 19.97 -5.33 -10.92
N THR A 96 20.15 -4.08 -10.51
CA THR A 96 19.73 -3.58 -9.19
C THR A 96 18.63 -2.56 -9.31
N GLY A 97 17.86 -2.45 -8.25
CA GLY A 97 16.85 -1.43 -8.17
C GLY A 97 16.11 -1.45 -6.86
N LYS A 98 14.96 -0.80 -6.88
CA LYS A 98 14.12 -0.56 -5.72
C LYS A 98 12.69 -0.92 -6.03
N ALA A 99 12.01 -1.46 -5.03
CA ALA A 99 10.62 -1.89 -5.09
C ALA A 99 10.05 -1.94 -3.67
N ALA A 100 8.73 -2.15 -3.56
CA ALA A 100 8.08 -2.25 -2.27
C ALA A 100 8.63 -3.45 -1.49
N ARG A 101 8.91 -3.24 -0.19
CA ARG A 101 9.56 -4.22 0.69
C ARG A 101 8.85 -5.57 0.62
N GLY A 102 9.63 -6.64 0.48
CA GLY A 102 9.13 -8.01 0.39
C GLY A 102 8.37 -8.34 -0.90
N ARG A 103 8.14 -7.41 -1.84
CA ARG A 103 7.45 -7.74 -3.09
C ARG A 103 8.35 -8.49 -4.06
N LEU A 104 7.74 -9.38 -4.83
CA LEU A 104 8.38 -10.06 -5.95
C LEU A 104 8.58 -9.07 -7.08
N VAL A 105 9.80 -9.07 -7.62
CA VAL A 105 10.21 -8.37 -8.83
C VAL A 105 10.48 -9.43 -9.88
N CYS A 106 10.02 -9.19 -11.10
CA CYS A 106 10.19 -10.11 -12.22
C CYS A 106 11.02 -9.42 -13.29
N LEU A 107 12.20 -9.97 -13.59
CA LEU A 107 13.02 -9.57 -14.72
C LEU A 107 12.75 -10.53 -15.88
N ARG A 108 12.33 -9.99 -17.02
CA ARG A 108 12.11 -10.76 -18.25
C ARG A 108 13.14 -10.35 -19.30
N LEU A 109 13.89 -11.33 -19.78
CA LEU A 109 14.93 -11.16 -20.78
C LEU A 109 14.67 -12.14 -21.92
N GLY A 110 14.10 -11.63 -23.02
CA GLY A 110 13.57 -12.48 -24.09
C GLY A 110 12.54 -13.48 -23.56
N ARG A 111 12.89 -14.78 -23.60
CA ARG A 111 12.07 -15.91 -23.09
C ARG A 111 12.44 -16.31 -21.64
N LYS A 112 13.54 -15.81 -21.08
CA LYS A 112 13.96 -16.12 -19.71
C LYS A 112 13.24 -15.19 -18.73
N THR A 113 12.76 -15.76 -17.64
CA THR A 113 12.16 -15.02 -16.53
C THR A 113 12.91 -15.34 -15.26
N MET A 114 13.31 -14.31 -14.54
CA MET A 114 13.95 -14.38 -13.24
C MET A 114 13.08 -13.65 -12.23
N THR A 115 13.00 -14.16 -11.00
CA THR A 115 12.23 -13.54 -9.91
C THR A 115 13.10 -13.33 -8.69
N GLU A 116 13.00 -12.15 -8.08
CA GLU A 116 13.71 -11.80 -6.85
C GLU A 116 12.77 -11.07 -5.89
N ARG A 117 12.98 -11.16 -4.57
CA ARG A 117 12.22 -10.33 -3.61
C ARG A 117 13.00 -9.09 -3.22
N ALA A 118 12.32 -7.95 -3.21
CA ALA A 118 12.85 -6.76 -2.57
C ALA A 118 13.06 -7.01 -1.07
N ASN A 119 14.23 -6.66 -0.56
CA ASN A 119 14.59 -6.89 0.83
C ASN A 119 13.87 -5.94 1.81
N ASN A 120 14.22 -6.05 3.08
CA ASN A 120 13.77 -5.17 4.17
C ASN A 120 14.32 -3.73 4.08
N HIS A 121 14.89 -3.31 2.97
CA HIS A 121 15.23 -1.92 2.67
C HIS A 121 14.64 -1.48 1.33
N GLY A 122 13.74 -2.30 0.75
CA GLY A 122 13.10 -2.03 -0.52
C GLY A 122 14.05 -2.13 -1.72
N SER A 123 15.18 -2.82 -1.59
CA SER A 123 16.13 -3.04 -2.69
C SER A 123 16.00 -4.46 -3.25
N PHE A 124 16.13 -4.62 -4.56
CA PHE A 124 16.25 -5.92 -5.23
C PHE A 124 17.57 -5.99 -6.02
N ARG A 125 18.06 -7.22 -6.26
CA ARG A 125 19.28 -7.50 -7.03
C ARG A 125 19.15 -8.81 -7.78
N PHE A 126 19.20 -8.77 -9.10
CA PHE A 126 19.43 -9.95 -9.93
C PHE A 126 20.92 -10.03 -10.23
N SER A 127 21.58 -11.06 -9.70
CA SER A 127 22.99 -11.35 -9.98
C SER A 127 23.11 -12.28 -11.17
N ASP A 128 24.26 -12.20 -11.87
CA ASP A 128 24.66 -13.13 -12.92
C ASP A 128 23.60 -13.30 -14.04
N VAL A 129 23.01 -12.17 -14.45
CA VAL A 129 22.02 -12.14 -15.53
C VAL A 129 22.75 -12.33 -16.86
N GLU A 130 22.72 -13.55 -17.38
CA GLU A 130 23.25 -13.87 -18.71
C GLU A 130 22.43 -13.22 -19.82
N LEU A 131 23.10 -12.46 -20.70
CA LEU A 131 22.48 -11.81 -21.86
C LEU A 131 22.28 -12.81 -23.02
N PRO A 132 21.15 -12.75 -23.74
CA PRO A 132 20.78 -13.76 -24.75
C PRO A 132 21.56 -13.66 -26.06
N GLU A 133 22.18 -12.52 -26.36
CA GLU A 133 22.99 -12.31 -27.57
C GLU A 133 24.29 -11.60 -27.17
N TRP A 134 25.43 -12.14 -27.61
CA TRP A 134 26.75 -11.49 -27.54
C TRP A 134 27.29 -11.43 -28.97
#